data_AF-A0A7I7NJL6-F1
#
_entry.id   AF-A0A7I7NJL6-F1
#
_cell.length_a   1.000
_cell.length_b   1.000
_cell.length_c   1.000
_cell.angle_alpha   90.00
_cell.angle_beta   90.00
_cell.angle_gamma   90.00
#
_symmetry.space_group_name_H-M   'P 1'
#
loop_
_entity.id
_entity.type
_entity.pdbx_description
1 polymer ?
#
loop_
_entity_poly.entity_id
_entity_poly.type
_entity_poly.pdbx_seq_one_letter_code
_entity_poly.pdbx_strand_id
1 'polypeptide(L)'
;MRTPLMLRQAYSVRQAPNGLVGSRGLAWVSQTASNMVIGYDLSTGIPVDKVRYPTVQQPNLLAFDQASGTLYVVSGSGAGVQVIEHAAGIP
;
A
#
# COMPACT_ATOMS: atom_id res chain seq x y z
N MET A 1 3.39 0.39 -35.60
CA MET A 1 3.30 -0.13 -34.22
C MET A 1 2.01 0.41 -33.60
N ARG A 2 1.10 -0.44 -33.08
CA ARG A 2 -0.12 0.02 -32.39
C ARG A 2 0.19 0.19 -30.91
N THR A 3 -0.15 1.32 -30.32
CA THR A 3 -0.07 1.55 -28.87
C THR A 3 -1.00 0.55 -28.16
N PRO A 4 -0.54 -0.21 -27.16
CA PRO A 4 -1.42 -1.11 -26.43
C PRO A 4 -2.52 -0.30 -25.72
N LEU A 5 -3.74 -0.86 -25.69
CA LEU A 5 -4.83 -0.30 -24.91
C LEU A 5 -4.43 -0.36 -23.43
N MET A 6 -4.21 0.80 -22.82
CA MET A 6 -3.98 0.92 -21.37
C MET A 6 -5.20 1.55 -20.73
N LEU A 7 -5.83 0.83 -19.80
CA LEU A 7 -6.80 1.41 -18.90
C LEU A 7 -6.06 2.37 -17.95
N ARG A 8 -6.53 3.61 -17.85
CA ARG A 8 -6.06 4.58 -16.88
C ARG A 8 -7.19 4.94 -15.94
N GLN A 9 -6.95 4.74 -14.66
CA GLN A 9 -7.85 5.17 -13.61
C GLN A 9 -7.08 6.07 -12.64
N ALA A 10 -7.70 7.18 -12.26
CA ALA A 10 -7.17 8.08 -11.25
C ALA A 10 -8.14 8.13 -10.06
N TYR A 11 -7.60 8.06 -8.85
CA TYR A 11 -8.36 8.19 -7.62
C TYR A 11 -7.57 9.02 -6.62
N SER A 12 -8.24 9.99 -6.00
CA SER A 12 -7.61 10.88 -5.02
C SER A 12 -7.45 10.16 -3.68
N VAL A 13 -6.22 9.76 -3.37
CA VAL A 13 -5.86 9.31 -2.02
C VAL A 13 -5.54 10.53 -1.16
N ARG A 14 -6.23 10.66 -0.02
CA ARG A 14 -6.01 11.76 0.93
C ARG A 14 -4.78 11.48 1.81
N GLN A 15 -4.35 12.47 2.60
CA GLN A 15 -3.30 12.34 3.63
C GLN A 15 -1.88 12.11 3.09
N ALA A 16 -1.51 12.78 2.00
CA ALA A 16 -0.17 12.74 1.41
C ALA A 16 0.28 11.30 1.07
N PRO A 17 -0.33 10.67 0.05
CA PRO A 17 0.11 9.36 -0.43
C PRO A 17 1.58 9.40 -0.86
N ASN A 18 2.36 8.40 -0.48
CA ASN A 18 3.82 8.39 -0.72
C ASN A 18 4.32 7.08 -1.35
N GLY A 19 4.44 6.00 -0.57
CA GLY A 19 4.91 4.70 -1.02
C GLY A 19 3.79 3.83 -1.58
N LEU A 20 4.13 2.94 -2.54
CA LEU A 20 3.22 2.01 -3.18
C LEU A 20 3.88 0.62 -3.33
N VAL A 21 3.17 -0.45 -3.00
CA VAL A 21 3.54 -1.82 -3.38
C VAL A 21 2.30 -2.67 -3.66
N GLY A 22 2.40 -3.64 -4.58
CA GLY A 22 1.31 -4.57 -4.89
C GLY A 22 1.45 -5.90 -4.14
N SER A 23 0.31 -6.49 -3.76
CA SER A 23 0.18 -7.91 -3.42
C SER A 23 -0.73 -8.62 -4.44
N ARG A 24 -1.08 -9.90 -4.20
CA ARG A 24 -1.99 -10.65 -5.11
C ARG A 24 -3.37 -10.01 -5.24
N GLY A 25 -3.88 -9.36 -4.20
CA GLY A 25 -5.24 -8.83 -4.16
C GLY A 25 -5.37 -7.37 -3.74
N LEU A 26 -4.30 -6.74 -3.26
CA LEU A 26 -4.33 -5.37 -2.74
C LEU A 26 -3.20 -4.52 -3.32
N ALA A 27 -3.50 -3.25 -3.54
CA ALA A 27 -2.50 -2.20 -3.66
C ALA A 27 -2.31 -1.53 -2.30
N TRP A 28 -1.09 -1.54 -1.79
CA TRP A 28 -0.75 -0.92 -0.51
C TRP A 28 -0.22 0.49 -0.74
N VAL A 29 -0.84 1.48 -0.10
CA VAL A 29 -0.42 2.88 -0.19
C VAL A 29 -0.12 3.40 1.21
N SER A 30 1.07 3.97 1.40
CA SER A 30 1.40 4.65 2.64
C SER A 30 0.98 6.11 2.62
N GLN A 31 0.61 6.64 3.78
CA GLN A 31 0.16 8.01 4.00
C GLN A 31 1.02 8.65 5.08
N THR A 32 1.81 9.64 4.69
CA THR A 32 2.80 10.26 5.60
C THR A 32 2.18 11.30 6.53
N ALA A 33 1.07 11.93 6.13
CA ALA A 33 0.39 12.89 7.00
C ALA A 33 -0.34 12.21 8.17
N SER A 34 -0.82 10.98 7.97
CA SER A 34 -1.57 10.21 8.97
C SER A 34 -0.75 9.08 9.62
N ASN A 35 0.47 8.83 9.17
CA ASN A 35 1.30 7.68 9.55
C ASN A 35 0.52 6.35 9.45
N MET A 36 -0.14 6.15 8.31
CA MET A 36 -0.93 4.96 8.03
C MET A 36 -0.42 4.24 6.78
N VAL A 37 -0.72 2.95 6.67
CA VAL A 37 -0.73 2.22 5.39
C VAL A 37 -2.11 1.61 5.17
N ILE A 38 -2.61 1.71 3.93
CA ILE A 38 -3.93 1.22 3.54
C ILE A 38 -3.79 0.22 2.40
N GLY A 39 -4.45 -0.93 2.52
CA GLY A 39 -4.61 -1.91 1.45
C GLY A 39 -5.92 -1.65 0.70
N TYR A 40 -5.80 -1.38 -0.60
CA TYR A 40 -6.91 -1.12 -1.50
C TYR A 40 -7.18 -2.31 -2.42
N ASP A 41 -8.42 -2.75 -2.51
CA ASP A 41 -8.88 -3.61 -3.60
C ASP A 41 -9.24 -2.72 -4.81
N LEU A 42 -8.62 -3.02 -5.95
CA LEU A 42 -8.78 -2.26 -7.20
C LEU A 42 -9.66 -2.98 -8.24
N SER A 43 -10.17 -4.18 -7.92
CA SER A 43 -10.85 -5.07 -8.87
C SER A 43 -12.15 -4.50 -9.45
N THR A 44 -12.80 -3.59 -8.73
CA THR A 44 -14.09 -2.98 -9.11
C THR A 44 -13.95 -1.76 -10.01
N GLY A 45 -12.72 -1.27 -10.22
CA GLY A 45 -12.50 0.01 -10.88
C GLY A 45 -12.86 1.23 -10.01
N ILE A 46 -13.03 1.08 -8.69
CA ILE A 46 -12.98 2.17 -7.69
C ILE A 46 -12.19 1.60 -6.50
N PRO A 47 -11.10 2.24 -6.02
CA PRO A 47 -10.34 1.72 -4.90
C PRO A 47 -11.21 1.58 -3.65
N VAL A 48 -11.23 0.39 -3.06
CA VAL A 48 -11.96 0.10 -1.82
C VAL A 48 -10.94 -0.14 -0.71
N ASP A 49 -10.96 0.69 0.35
CA ASP A 49 -10.21 0.44 1.60
C ASP A 49 -10.64 -0.92 2.18
N LYS A 50 -9.74 -1.89 2.24
CA LYS A 50 -10.00 -3.19 2.87
C LYS A 50 -9.39 -3.30 4.27
N VAL A 51 -8.17 -2.80 4.41
CA VAL A 51 -7.38 -2.93 5.63
C VAL A 51 -6.54 -1.66 5.85
N ARG A 52 -6.31 -1.32 7.12
CA ARG A 52 -5.57 -0.14 7.54
C ARG A 52 -4.70 -0.50 8.73
N TYR A 53 -3.44 -0.07 8.72
CA TYR A 53 -2.53 -0.25 9.84
C TYR A 53 -1.88 1.07 10.25
N PRO A 54 -1.80 1.36 11.56
CA PRO A 54 -0.91 2.41 12.04
C PRO A 54 0.54 2.01 11.75
N THR A 55 1.36 3.01 11.45
CA THR A 55 2.76 2.79 11.06
C THR A 55 3.72 3.63 11.88
N VAL A 56 5.01 3.29 11.76
CA VAL A 56 6.12 4.19 12.08
C VAL A 56 5.98 5.54 11.37
N GLN A 57 6.61 6.58 11.94
CA GLN A 57 6.59 7.92 11.38
C GLN A 57 7.20 7.95 9.97
N GLN A 58 6.62 8.74 9.06
CA GLN A 58 7.07 8.90 7.67
C GLN A 58 7.25 7.55 6.95
N PRO A 59 6.19 6.76 6.75
CA PRO A 59 6.25 5.48 6.05
C PRO A 59 6.51 5.67 4.55
N ASN A 60 7.75 5.91 4.14
CA ASN A 60 8.05 6.36 2.77
C ASN A 60 8.22 5.19 1.79
N LEU A 61 8.70 4.03 2.26
CA LEU A 61 8.91 2.87 1.41
C LEU A 61 8.13 1.66 1.94
N LEU A 62 7.59 0.89 1.00
CA LEU A 62 6.85 -0.33 1.27
C LEU A 62 7.46 -1.49 0.47
N ALA A 63 7.51 -2.66 1.07
CA ALA A 63 7.81 -3.92 0.39
C ALA A 63 6.85 -5.01 0.89
N PHE A 64 6.45 -5.91 0.01
CA PHE A 64 5.53 -7.00 0.36
C PHE A 64 6.14 -8.33 -0.03
N ASP A 65 6.27 -9.26 0.93
CA ASP A 65 6.61 -10.65 0.65
C ASP A 65 5.34 -11.46 0.45
N GLN A 66 5.19 -11.99 -0.77
CA GLN A 66 4.03 -12.78 -1.17
C GLN A 66 4.01 -14.19 -0.58
N ALA A 67 5.17 -14.73 -0.19
CA ALA A 67 5.25 -16.07 0.37
C ALA A 67 4.74 -16.10 1.81
N SER A 68 5.16 -15.13 2.62
CA SER A 68 4.75 -15.00 4.02
C SER A 68 3.49 -14.14 4.22
N GLY A 69 3.13 -13.32 3.23
CA GLY A 69 2.07 -12.32 3.37
C GLY A 69 2.49 -11.14 4.26
N THR A 70 3.79 -10.85 4.36
CA THR A 70 4.34 -9.82 5.23
C THR A 70 4.51 -8.49 4.50
N LEU A 71 4.02 -7.41 5.10
CA LEU A 71 4.26 -6.04 4.66
C LEU A 71 5.36 -5.40 5.52
N TYR A 72 6.40 -4.90 4.87
CA TYR A 72 7.48 -4.14 5.48
C TYR A 72 7.26 -2.65 5.21
N VAL A 73 7.28 -1.85 6.27
CA VAL A 73 7.09 -0.39 6.21
C VAL A 73 8.37 0.27 6.72
N VAL A 74 9.05 1.02 5.85
CA VAL A 74 10.33 1.66 6.19
C VAL A 74 10.12 3.16 6.39
N SER A 75 10.58 3.65 7.54
CA SER A 75 10.56 5.08 7.86
C SER A 75 11.59 5.86 7.05
N GLY A 76 11.18 7.01 6.51
CA GLY A 76 12.08 8.00 5.92
C GLY A 76 12.73 8.93 6.94
N SER A 77 12.20 9.01 8.17
CA SER A 77 12.73 9.87 9.26
C SER A 77 13.63 9.14 10.24
N GLY A 78 13.95 7.87 9.99
CA GLY A 78 14.83 7.07 10.86
C GLY A 78 14.11 6.37 12.01
N ALA A 79 12.78 6.26 12.00
CA ALA A 79 12.01 5.51 13.00
C ALA A 79 12.10 3.97 12.84
N GLY A 80 12.97 3.49 11.94
CA GLY A 80 13.22 2.07 11.70
C GLY A 80 12.27 1.43 10.69
N VAL A 81 12.13 0.11 10.80
CA VAL A 81 11.28 -0.74 9.95
C VAL A 81 10.20 -1.38 10.81
N GLN A 82 8.95 -1.24 10.39
CA GLN A 82 7.84 -1.98 10.96
C GLN A 82 7.49 -3.17 10.08
N VAL A 83 7.25 -4.31 10.72
CA VAL A 83 6.84 -5.56 10.07
C VAL A 83 5.39 -5.82 10.42
N ILE A 84 4.55 -6.01 9.41
CA ILE A 84 3.14 -6.36 9.56
C ILE A 84 2.97 -7.74 8.92
N GLU A 85 2.95 -8.76 9.77
CA GLU A 85 2.74 -10.14 9.34
C GLU A 85 1.28 -10.37 8.96
N HIS A 86 1.05 -11.27 7.99
CA HIS A 86 -0.28 -11.63 7.51
C HIS A 86 -1.12 -10.41 7.09
N ALA A 87 -0.48 -9.37 6.55
CA ALA A 87 -1.10 -8.07 6.29
C ALA A 87 -2.27 -8.16 5.31
N ALA A 88 -2.22 -9.06 4.33
CA ALA A 88 -3.32 -9.25 3.38
C ALA A 88 -4.58 -9.89 4.00
N GLY A 89 -4.55 -10.23 5.29
CA GLY A 89 -5.53 -11.10 5.92
C GLY A 89 -5.32 -12.56 5.53
N ILE A 90 -5.74 -13.46 6.40
CA ILE A 90 -6.05 -14.83 6.00
C ILE A 90 -7.44 -14.76 5.35
N PRO A 91 -7.73 -15.48 4.25
CA PRO A 91 -9.10 -15.63 3.78
C PRO A 91 -10.09 -16.00 4.90
#